data_AF-A0A1F9B706-F1
#
_entry.id   AF-A0A1F9B706-F1
#
_cell.length_a   1.000
_cell.length_b   1.000
_cell.length_c   1.000
_cell.angle_alpha   90.00
_cell.angle_beta   90.00
_cell.angle_gamma   90.00
#
_symmetry.space_group_name_H-M   'P 1'
#
loop_
_entity.id
_entity.type
_entity.pdbx_description
1 polymer ?
#
loop_
_entity_poly.entity_id
_entity_poly.type
_entity_poly.pdbx_seq_one_letter_code
_entity_poly.pdbx_strand_id
1 'polypeptide(L)' 'MDGIGLSILSGAHDYVFPQVIRLLKEKGAVDIVVFGGGIVPGEDIPALTQCGVKAVFAPGTPIEDAVKWVRENVRPRK' A
#
# COMPACT_ATOMS: atom_id res chain seq x y z
N MET A 1 9.73 -8.09 8.39
CA MET A 1 8.50 -7.88 7.61
C MET A 1 8.91 -7.34 6.26
N ASP A 2 8.39 -7.94 5.19
CA ASP A 2 8.82 -7.68 3.82
C ASP A 2 7.87 -6.71 3.10
N GLY A 3 6.62 -6.66 3.54
CA GLY A 3 5.62 -5.69 3.09
C GLY A 3 4.53 -5.48 4.13
N ILE A 4 3.79 -4.38 3.98
CA ILE A 4 2.63 -4.00 4.79
C ILE A 4 1.46 -3.75 3.83
N GLY A 5 0.38 -4.51 4.01
CA GLY A 5 -0.90 -4.32 3.34
C GLY A 5 -1.88 -3.58 4.25
N LEU A 6 -2.39 -2.42 3.83
CA LEU A 6 -3.40 -1.63 4.56
C LEU A 6 -4.78 -1.82 3.92
N SER A 7 -5.82 -2.03 4.73
CA SER A 7 -7.21 -2.10 4.27
C SER A 7 -8.03 -1.00 4.93
N ILE A 8 -8.49 -0.02 4.15
CA ILE A 8 -9.16 1.18 4.68
C ILE A 8 -10.57 1.31 4.06
N LEU A 9 -11.58 1.16 4.91
CA LEU A 9 -12.99 1.34 4.53
C LEU A 9 -13.59 2.67 5.01
N SER A 10 -12.85 3.42 5.83
CA SER A 10 -13.31 4.66 6.47
C SER A 10 -13.07 5.94 5.66
N GLY A 11 -12.51 5.83 4.45
CA GLY A 11 -12.07 7.00 3.65
C GLY A 11 -10.85 7.73 4.20
N ALA A 12 -10.15 7.16 5.19
CA ALA A 12 -8.97 7.77 5.79
C ALA A 12 -7.66 7.45 5.05
N HIS A 13 -7.72 7.01 3.79
CA HIS A 13 -6.55 6.55 3.04
C HIS A 13 -5.51 7.65 2.84
N ASP A 14 -5.94 8.87 2.56
CA ASP A 14 -5.06 10.03 2.36
C ASP A 14 -4.27 10.42 3.61
N TYR A 15 -4.73 10.01 4.79
CA TYR A 15 -4.02 10.24 6.04
C TYR A 15 -3.18 9.03 6.45
N VAL A 16 -3.78 7.84 6.48
CA VAL A 16 -3.16 6.66 7.06
C VAL A 16 -1.98 6.16 6.21
N PHE A 17 -2.11 6.10 4.89
CA PHE A 17 -1.02 5.64 4.03
C PHE A 17 0.23 6.53 4.14
N PRO A 18 0.13 7.87 4.00
CA PRO A 18 1.29 8.74 4.17
C PRO A 18 1.90 8.67 5.56
N GLN A 19 1.09 8.56 6.62
CA GLN A 19 1.60 8.43 8.00
C GLN A 19 2.40 7.15 8.19
N VAL A 20 1.92 6.01 7.70
CA VAL A 20 2.66 4.74 7.79
C VAL A 20 3.99 4.84 7.04
N ILE A 21 3.99 5.37 5.82
CA ILE A 21 5.22 5.54 5.04
C ILE A 21 6.21 6.48 5.74
N ARG A 22 5.73 7.58 6.33
CA ARG A 22 6.55 8.50 7.11
C ARG A 22 7.20 7.79 8.30
N LEU A 23 6.44 7.05 9.09
CA LEU A 23 6.94 6.31 10.25
C LEU A 23 7.96 5.24 9.86
N LEU A 24 7.76 4.57 8.73
CA LEU A 24 8.74 3.62 8.18
C LEU A 24 10.05 4.33 7.83
N LYS A 25 9.98 5.49 7.16
CA LYS A 25 11.16 6.31 6.84
C LYS A 25 11.90 6.75 8.10
N GLU A 26 11.18 7.23 9.12
CA GLU A 26 11.77 7.65 10.41
C GLU A 26 12.48 6.51 11.14
N LYS A 27 11.98 5.28 10.99
CA LYS A 27 12.60 4.07 11.56
C LYS A 27 13.67 3.44 10.68
N GLY A 28 14.01 4.05 9.53
CA GLY A 28 14.98 3.50 8.57
C GLY A 28 14.50 2.25 7.81
N ALA A 29 13.21 1.94 7.86
CA ALA A 29 12.60 0.75 7.25
C ALA A 29 12.02 1.05 5.85
N VAL A 30 12.79 1.75 5.02
CA VAL A 30 12.37 2.19 3.66
C VAL A 30 12.32 1.06 2.63
N ASP A 31 12.87 -0.10 2.98
CA ASP A 31 12.85 -1.36 2.25
C ASP A 31 11.48 -2.05 2.29
N ILE A 32 10.63 -1.72 3.27
CA ILE A 32 9.33 -2.37 3.43
C ILE A 32 8.35 -1.84 2.39
N VAL A 33 7.78 -2.76 1.60
CA VAL A 33 6.80 -2.43 0.55
C VAL A 33 5.44 -2.12 1.18
N VAL A 34 4.93 -0.91 0.99
CA VAL A 34 3.57 -0.53 1.43
C VAL A 34 2.61 -0.62 0.26
N PHE A 35 1.53 -1.38 0.44
CA PHE A 35 0.43 -1.53 -0.50
C PHE A 35 -0.89 -1.59 0.27
N GLY A 36 -2.02 -1.61 -0.42
CA GLY A 36 -3.29 -1.77 0.29
C GLY A 36 -4.50 -1.68 -0.60
N GLY A 37 -5.67 -1.48 0.01
CA GLY A 37 -6.95 -1.43 -0.68
C GLY A 37 -8.08 -0.97 0.23
N GLY A 38 -9.30 -1.10 -0.26
CA GLY A 38 -10.51 -0.61 0.40
C GLY A 38 -11.28 0.36 -0.48
N ILE A 39 -12.03 1.29 0.13
CA ILE A 39 -12.82 2.28 -0.63
C ILE A 39 -11.92 3.49 -0.91
N VAL A 40 -11.13 3.41 -1.98
CA VAL A 40 -10.23 4.47 -2.43
C VAL A 40 -10.70 4.98 -3.80
N PRO A 41 -11.10 6.26 -3.92
CA PRO A 41 -11.39 6.89 -5.19
C PRO A 41 -10.21 6.81 -6.15
N GLY A 42 -10.48 6.56 -7.44
CA GLY A 42 -9.42 6.46 -8.45
C GLY A 42 -8.57 7.73 -8.60
N GLU A 43 -9.15 8.89 -8.28
CA GLU A 43 -8.48 10.20 -8.30
C GLU A 43 -7.42 10.37 -7.19
N ASP A 44 -7.54 9.64 -6.09
CA ASP A 44 -6.61 9.71 -4.95
C ASP A 44 -5.40 8.77 -5.13
N ILE A 45 -5.53 7.74 -5.97
CA ILE A 45 -4.47 6.75 -6.23
C ILE A 45 -3.16 7.39 -6.72
N PRO A 46 -3.16 8.38 -7.64
CA PRO A 46 -1.94 9.09 -8.02
C PRO A 46 -1.22 9.75 -6.84
N ALA A 47 -1.95 10.40 -5.94
CA ALA A 47 -1.38 11.05 -4.76
C ALA A 47 -0.77 10.01 -3.79
N LEU A 48 -1.49 8.92 -3.51
CA LEU A 48 -0.99 7.81 -2.69
C LEU A 48 0.28 7.17 -3.28
N THR A 49 0.31 7.00 -4.60
CA THR A 49 1.46 6.45 -5.32
C THR A 49 2.68 7.37 -5.19
N GLN A 50 2.50 8.69 -5.32
CA GLN A 50 3.55 9.69 -5.09
C GLN A 50 4.08 9.67 -3.65
N CYS A 51 3.21 9.39 -2.66
CA CYS A 51 3.64 9.23 -1.27
C CYS A 51 4.51 7.98 -1.04
N GLY A 52 4.44 6.98 -1.93
CA GLY A 52 5.24 5.76 -1.89
C GLY A 52 4.43 4.47 -1.76
N VAL A 53 3.10 4.54 -1.83
CA VAL A 53 2.25 3.34 -1.93
C VAL A 53 2.52 2.66 -3.26
N LYS A 54 2.78 1.35 -3.25
CA LYS A 54 3.18 0.60 -4.45
C LYS A 54 2.01 0.03 -5.23
N ALA A 55 0.88 -0.23 -4.58
CA ALA A 55 -0.37 -0.61 -5.22
C ALA A 55 -1.57 -0.31 -4.33
N VAL A 56 -2.71 0.00 -4.97
CA VAL A 56 -4.01 0.15 -4.34
C VAL A 56 -5.01 -0.77 -5.04
N PHE A 57 -5.62 -1.67 -4.29
CA PHE A 57 -6.65 -2.61 -4.76
C PHE A 57 -8.03 -2.06 -4.42
N ALA A 58 -8.71 -1.54 -5.43
CA ALA A 58 -10.04 -0.97 -5.32
C ALA A 58 -11.12 -2.06 -5.12
N PRO A 59 -12.35 -1.69 -4.72
CA PRO A 59 -13.44 -2.66 -4.58
C PRO A 59 -13.68 -3.42 -5.89
N GLY A 60 -13.83 -4.73 -5.80
CA GLY A 60 -14.00 -5.61 -6.97
C GLY A 60 -12.70 -6.11 -7.60
N THR A 61 -11.52 -5.72 -7.10
CA THR A 61 -10.25 -6.33 -7.52
C THR A 61 -10.26 -7.83 -7.18
N PRO A 62 -10.05 -8.73 -8.15
CA PRO A 62 -9.90 -10.16 -7.89
C PRO A 62 -8.76 -10.43 -6.91
N ILE A 63 -8.95 -11.38 -6.00
CA ILE A 63 -7.94 -11.69 -5.01
C ILE A 63 -6.69 -12.30 -5.66
N GLU A 64 -6.86 -13.00 -6.77
CA GLU A 64 -5.80 -13.60 -7.57
C GLU A 64 -4.84 -12.53 -8.11
N ASP A 65 -5.38 -11.37 -8.52
CA ASP A 65 -4.57 -10.25 -9.00
C ASP A 65 -3.76 -9.62 -7.88
N ALA A 66 -4.35 -9.45 -6.70
CA ALA A 66 -3.64 -8.97 -5.52
C ALA A 66 -2.53 -9.94 -5.09
N VAL A 67 -2.81 -11.25 -5.07
CA VAL A 67 -1.82 -12.29 -4.75
C VAL A 67 -0.68 -12.31 -5.76
N LYS A 68 -1.00 -12.24 -7.06
CA LYS A 68 -0.02 -12.17 -8.14
C LYS A 68 0.89 -10.96 -7.96
N TRP A 69 0.30 -9.79 -7.74
CA TRP A 69 1.05 -8.55 -7.54
C TRP A 69 1.99 -8.64 -6.34
N VAL A 70 1.53 -9.16 -5.20
CA VAL A 70 2.37 -9.32 -4.00
C VAL A 70 3.57 -10.23 -4.27
N ARG A 71 3.38 -11.37 -4.96
CA ARG A 71 4.48 -12.29 -5.30
C ARG A 71 5.52 -11.67 -6.22
N GLU A 72 5.11 -10.77 -7.11
CA GLU A 72 5.99 -10.10 -8.07
C GLU A 72 6.74 -8.91 -7.44
N ASN A 73 6.13 -8.23 -6.47
CA ASN A 73 6.60 -6.92 -5.98
C ASN A 73 7.13 -6.93 -4.53
N VAL A 74 6.80 -7.94 -3.73
CA VAL A 74 7.28 -8.09 -2.35
C VAL A 74 8.28 -9.22 -2.29
N ARG A 75 9.53 -8.92 -1.91
CA ARG A 75 10.59 -9.92 -1.79
C ARG A 75 10.98 -10.14 -0.33
N PRO A 76 11.21 -11.40 0.10
CA PRO A 76 11.74 -11.67 1.42
C PRO A 76 13.05 -10.93 1.65
N ARG A 77 13.19 -10.30 2.82
CA ARG A 77 14.46 -9.70 3.23
C ARG A 77 15.45 -10.82 3.58
N LYS A 78 16.67 -10.70 3.06
CA LYS A 78 17.80 -11.56 3.42
C LYS A 78 18.41 -11.14 4.75
#